data_AF-A0A7C4WMZ2-F1
#
_entry.id   AF-A0A7C4WMZ2-F1
#
_cell.length_a   1.000
_cell.length_b   1.000
_cell.length_c   1.000
_cell.angle_alpha   90.00
_cell.angle_beta   90.00
_cell.angle_gamma   90.00
#
_symmetry.space_group_name_H-M   'P 1'
#
loop_
_entity.id
_entity.type
_entity.pdbx_description
1 polymer ?
#
loop_
_entity_poly.entity_id
_entity_poly.type
_entity_poly.pdbx_seq_one_letter_code
_entity_poly.pdbx_strand_id
1 'polypeptide(L)'
;MLLAAVVILSPTHPVTLSADLGRAIHAWFLAQVREADPALGEWLHEPNALRPFTLSALRGIERPVEGRVTLMPGREYWIRV
;
A
#
# COMPACT_ATOMS: atom_id res chain seq x y z
N MET A 1 -15.28 16.82 1.05
CA MET A 1 -15.10 16.05 -0.20
C MET A 1 -14.13 14.91 0.11
N LEU A 2 -14.45 13.67 -0.27
CA LEU A 2 -13.53 12.54 -0.14
C LEU A 2 -12.83 12.34 -1.48
N LEU A 3 -11.51 12.14 -1.45
CA LEU A 3 -10.71 11.81 -2.62
C LEU A 3 -10.44 10.31 -2.62
N ALA A 4 -10.32 9.73 -3.82
CA ALA A 4 -9.77 8.41 -3.99
C ALA A 4 -8.75 8.42 -5.13
N ALA A 5 -7.62 7.73 -4.95
CA ALA A 5 -6.58 7.56 -5.95
C ALA A 5 -6.25 6.07 -6.13
N VAL A 6 -5.91 5.68 -7.35
CA VAL A 6 -5.42 4.33 -7.66
C VAL A 6 -3.97 4.42 -8.06
N VAL A 7 -3.11 3.73 -7.31
CA VAL A 7 -1.69 3.62 -7.63
C VAL A 7 -1.46 2.27 -8.28
N ILE A 8 -1.05 2.31 -9.55
CA ILE A 8 -0.69 1.12 -10.33
C ILE A 8 0.81 0.89 -10.16
N LEU A 9 1.20 -0.35 -9.88
CA LEU A 9 2.58 -0.77 -9.71
C LEU A 9 2.86 -2.06 -10.48
N SER A 10 4.08 -2.17 -10.98
CA SER A 10 4.61 -3.41 -11.56
C SER A 10 5.98 -3.68 -10.95
N PRO A 11 6.25 -4.90 -10.47
CA PRO A 11 7.55 -5.24 -9.92
C PRO A 11 8.60 -5.26 -11.03
N THR A 12 9.82 -4.86 -10.72
CA THR A 12 10.93 -4.81 -11.69
C THR A 12 11.55 -6.20 -11.95
N HIS A 13 11.39 -7.12 -11.01
CA HIS A 13 11.78 -8.53 -11.13
C HIS A 13 10.72 -9.43 -10.46
N PRO A 14 10.68 -10.74 -10.76
CA PRO A 14 9.81 -11.67 -10.03
C PRO A 14 10.08 -11.61 -8.52
N VAL A 15 9.03 -11.53 -7.70
CA VAL A 15 9.18 -11.46 -6.25
C VAL A 15 8.10 -12.27 -5.54
N THR A 16 8.50 -13.10 -4.58
CA THR A 16 7.59 -13.90 -3.75
C THR A 16 7.57 -13.38 -2.32
N LEU A 17 6.41 -12.92 -1.88
CA LEU A 17 6.22 -12.24 -0.61
C LEU A 17 4.99 -12.75 0.14
N SER A 18 4.84 -12.38 1.41
CA SER A 18 3.62 -12.64 2.17
C SER A 18 2.44 -11.97 1.48
N ALA A 19 1.30 -12.67 1.37
CA ALA A 19 0.08 -12.08 0.85
C ALA A 19 -0.54 -11.04 1.81
N ASP A 20 -0.20 -11.09 3.11
CA ASP A 20 -0.57 -10.05 4.07
C ASP A 20 0.37 -8.85 3.94
N LEU A 21 0.01 -7.95 3.02
CA LEU A 21 0.72 -6.72 2.75
C LEU A 21 0.12 -5.50 3.45
N GLY A 22 -0.92 -5.65 4.27
CA GLY A 22 -1.66 -4.51 4.83
C GLY A 22 -0.77 -3.55 5.62
N ARG A 23 0.10 -4.11 6.48
CA ARG A 23 1.07 -3.32 7.26
C ARG A 23 2.11 -2.61 6.37
N ALA A 24 2.60 -3.31 5.34
CA ALA A 24 3.58 -2.75 4.42
C ALA A 24 2.99 -1.61 3.58
N ILE A 25 1.77 -1.78 3.07
CA ILE A 25 1.04 -0.75 2.31
C ILE A 25 0.76 0.47 3.19
N HIS A 26 0.36 0.25 4.45
CA HIS A 26 0.13 1.35 5.39
C HIS A 26 1.41 2.11 5.74
N ALA A 27 2.52 1.41 5.96
CA ALA A 27 3.82 2.05 6.20
C ALA A 27 4.30 2.83 4.97
N TRP A 28 4.16 2.24 3.78
CA TRP A 28 4.49 2.92 2.52
C TRP A 28 3.67 4.20 2.32
N PHE A 29 2.35 4.14 2.51
CA PHE A 29 1.49 5.31 2.36
C PHE A 29 1.88 6.45 3.31
N LEU A 30 2.10 6.16 4.60
CA LEU A 30 2.54 7.17 5.57
C LEU A 30 3.92 7.75 5.20
N ALA A 31 4.82 6.94 4.65
CA ALA A 31 6.10 7.43 4.16
C ALA A 31 5.90 8.44 3.01
N GLN A 32 5.01 8.16 2.06
CA GLN A 32 4.69 9.08 0.95
C GLN A 32 4.06 10.38 1.46
N VAL A 33 3.15 10.30 2.44
CA VAL A 33 2.57 11.50 3.05
C VAL A 33 3.64 12.35 3.72
N ARG A 34 4.53 11.73 4.51
CA ARG A 34 5.62 12.45 5.19
C ARG A 34 6.62 13.08 4.21
N GLU A 35 6.90 12.43 3.08
CA GLU A 35 7.77 12.99 2.04
C GLU A 35 7.14 14.24 1.39
N ALA A 36 5.82 14.25 1.19
CA ALA A 36 5.10 15.39 0.60
C ALA A 36 4.84 16.52 1.61
N ASP A 37 4.48 16.16 2.85
CA ASP A 37 4.21 17.07 3.97
C ASP A 37 4.65 16.40 5.30
N PRO A 38 5.83 16.77 5.82
CA PRO A 38 6.35 16.21 7.06
C PRO A 38 5.43 16.45 8.27
N ALA A 39 4.79 17.62 8.37
CA ALA A 39 3.94 17.97 9.51
C ALA A 39 2.67 17.11 9.54
N LEU A 40 2.07 16.89 8.36
CA LEU A 40 0.94 15.97 8.23
C LEU A 40 1.34 14.52 8.52
N GLY A 41 2.52 14.09 8.07
CA GLY A 41 3.06 12.76 8.33
C GLY A 41 3.21 12.47 9.83
N GLU A 42 3.76 13.42 10.60
CA GLU A 42 3.88 13.29 12.06
C GLU A 42 2.50 13.25 12.74
N TRP A 43 1.58 14.13 12.36
CA TRP A 43 0.22 14.15 12.92
C TRP A 43 -0.52 12.81 12.71
N LEU A 44 -0.39 12.20 11.53
CA LEU A 44 -0.98 10.89 11.24
C LEU A 44 -0.34 9.72 12.01
N HIS A 45 0.89 9.92 12.52
CA HIS A 45 1.60 8.93 13.33
C HIS A 45 1.24 9.00 14.82
N GLU A 46 0.65 10.11 15.28
CA GLU A 46 0.29 10.29 16.68
C GLU A 46 -0.66 9.19 17.21
N PRO A 47 -0.40 8.66 18.43
CA PRO A 47 -1.33 7.75 19.08
C PRO A 47 -2.71 8.39 19.25
N ASN A 48 -3.77 7.64 18.92
CA ASN A 48 -5.18 8.07 19.02
C ASN A 48 -5.59 9.24 18.11
N ALA A 49 -4.75 9.67 17.17
CA ALA A 49 -5.16 10.64 16.16
C ALA A 49 -6.20 10.04 15.20
N LEU A 50 -7.11 10.90 14.71
CA LEU A 50 -8.04 10.52 13.65
C LEU A 50 -7.24 10.23 12.38
N ARG A 51 -7.55 9.10 11.71
CA ARG A 51 -6.94 8.71 10.44
C ARG A 51 -7.97 8.84 9.32
N PRO A 52 -8.06 10.00 8.65
CA PRO A 52 -9.08 10.26 7.63
C PRO A 52 -8.71 9.64 6.27
N PHE A 53 -8.18 8.41 6.26
CA PHE A 53 -7.81 7.69 5.05
C PHE A 53 -8.11 6.20 5.18
N THR A 54 -8.26 5.54 4.04
CA THR A 54 -8.39 4.07 3.96
C THR A 54 -7.42 3.57 2.92
N LEU A 55 -6.91 2.34 3.09
CA LEU A 55 -6.04 1.70 2.11
C LEU A 55 -6.63 0.36 1.74
N SER A 56 -6.67 0.04 0.45
CA SER A 56 -6.95 -1.32 0.03
C SER A 56 -5.75 -2.23 0.25
N ALA A 57 -5.99 -3.53 0.40
CA ALA A 57 -4.95 -4.53 0.14
C ALA A 57 -4.44 -4.43 -1.31
N LEU A 58 -3.28 -5.03 -1.59
CA LEU A 58 -2.77 -5.15 -2.95
C LEU A 58 -3.76 -5.96 -3.80
N ARG A 59 -4.15 -5.40 -4.94
CA ARG A 59 -5.08 -6.00 -5.89
C ARG A 59 -4.34 -6.43 -7.16
N GLY A 60 -4.98 -7.29 -7.95
CA GLY A 60 -4.36 -7.94 -9.11
C GLY A 60 -3.49 -9.15 -8.75
N ILE A 61 -3.40 -9.50 -7.47
CA ILE A 61 -2.70 -10.69 -7.01
C ILE A 61 -3.52 -11.95 -7.30
N GLU A 62 -2.82 -13.04 -7.64
CA GLU A 62 -3.44 -14.36 -7.72
C GLU A 62 -3.75 -14.90 -6.33
N ARG A 63 -4.50 -16.00 -6.29
CA ARG A 63 -4.81 -16.68 -5.04
C ARG A 63 -3.49 -17.08 -4.35
N PRO A 64 -3.26 -16.66 -3.09
CA PRO A 64 -2.05 -17.04 -2.37
C PRO A 64 -1.95 -18.55 -2.21
N VAL A 65 -0.73 -19.07 -2.34
CA VAL A 65 -0.37 -20.46 -2.04
C VAL A 65 0.47 -20.44 -0.77
N GLU A 66 0.04 -21.16 0.26
CA GLU A 66 0.71 -21.17 1.58
C GLU A 66 0.93 -19.76 2.17
N GLY A 67 -0.04 -18.86 1.96
CA GLY A 67 0.03 -17.47 2.45
C GLY A 67 1.01 -16.57 1.70
N ARG A 68 1.59 -17.04 0.59
CA ARG A 68 2.52 -16.27 -0.25
C ARG A 68 1.94 -16.03 -1.62
N VAL A 69 2.39 -14.95 -2.25
CA VAL A 69 2.08 -14.64 -3.64
C VAL A 69 3.34 -14.24 -4.39
N THR A 70 3.40 -14.63 -5.65
CA THR A 70 4.47 -14.24 -6.57
C THR A 70 3.96 -13.15 -7.49
N LEU A 71 4.62 -12.00 -7.47
CA LEU A 71 4.37 -10.90 -8.39
C LEU A 71 5.34 -10.97 -9.56
N MET A 72 4.86 -10.73 -10.77
CA MET A 72 5.64 -10.87 -12.01
C MET A 72 5.79 -9.52 -12.71
N PRO A 73 6.96 -9.22 -13.31
CA PRO A 73 7.13 -8.04 -14.14
C PRO A 73 6.16 -8.03 -15.32
N GLY A 74 5.76 -6.84 -15.76
CA GLY A 74 4.81 -6.67 -16.87
C GLY A 74 3.35 -6.94 -16.50
N ARG A 75 3.08 -7.36 -15.25
CA ARG A 75 1.72 -7.37 -14.70
C ARG A 75 1.49 -6.12 -13.86
N GLU A 76 0.27 -5.63 -13.91
CA GLU A 76 -0.18 -4.50 -13.11
C GLU A 76 -0.86 -5.00 -11.84
N TYR A 77 -0.43 -4.43 -10.73
CA TYR A 77 -1.04 -4.56 -9.42
C TYR A 77 -1.46 -3.17 -8.98
N TRP A 78 -2.42 -3.06 -8.07
CA TRP A 78 -2.86 -1.74 -7.64
C TRP A 78 -3.29 -1.70 -6.18
N ILE A 79 -3.17 -0.51 -5.62
CA ILE A 79 -3.73 -0.14 -4.33
C ILE A 79 -4.62 1.09 -4.52
N ARG A 80 -5.69 1.15 -3.75
CA ARG A 80 -6.56 2.31 -3.66
C ARG A 80 -6.30 3.02 -2.33
N VAL A 81 -6.15 4.33 -2.41
CA VAL A 81 -6.11 5.28 -1.30
C VAL A 81 -7.40 6.08 -1.33
#